data_AF-A0AAP6SFJ0-F1
#
_entry.id   AF-A0AAP6SFJ0-F1
#
_cell.length_a   1.000
_cell.length_b   1.000
_cell.length_c   1.000
_cell.angle_alpha   90.00
_cell.angle_beta   90.00
_cell.angle_gamma   90.00
#
_symmetry.space_group_name_H-M   'P 1'
#
loop_
_entity.id
_entity.type
_entity.pdbx_description
1 polymer ?
#
loop_
_entity_poly.entity_id
_entity_poly.type
_entity_poly.pdbx_seq_one_letter_code
_entity_poly.pdbx_strand_id
1 'polypeptide(L)'
;MTMGRNSGGVRGGGGSYSQAEIENALFDYVNGYSSEMNGWLRSPADYSLTPESRQHIKVLDSILTGNIANETLYRKTEAKSIFGYMSQSDYDKLWMHVVDGTANGTSQKAIAGVVGKTFKEKGFMSTSKSASIAEDLDFAMKPIMLRINPNKRAKGMDLDKHSIGEEEVLLRRNTRYKVKKVYGKAGNIYVDVDII
;
A
#
# COMPACT_ATOMS: atom_id res chain seq x y z
N MET A 1 41.62 -21.25 10.05
CA MET A 1 40.92 -21.08 8.76
C MET A 1 40.00 -19.88 8.90
N THR A 2 40.33 -18.79 8.23
CA THR A 2 39.65 -17.50 8.34
C THR A 2 38.59 -17.44 7.24
N MET A 3 37.31 -17.60 7.60
CA MET A 3 36.19 -17.45 6.66
C MET A 3 35.85 -15.97 6.53
N GLY A 4 36.24 -15.37 5.40
CA GLY A 4 35.85 -14.00 5.04
C GLY A 4 34.34 -13.92 4.81
N ARG A 5 33.65 -13.12 5.62
CA ARG A 5 32.27 -12.69 5.34
C ARG A 5 32.31 -11.67 4.21
N ASN A 6 31.83 -12.09 3.05
CA ASN A 6 31.67 -11.22 1.89
C ASN A 6 30.46 -10.31 2.13
N SER A 7 30.70 -9.11 2.66
CA SER A 7 29.71 -8.05 2.85
C SER A 7 29.47 -7.32 1.54
N GLY A 8 28.56 -7.86 0.72
CA GLY A 8 28.05 -7.19 -0.47
C GLY A 8 27.20 -5.98 -0.10
N GLY A 9 27.85 -4.84 0.15
CA GLY A 9 27.17 -3.56 0.35
C GLY A 9 26.45 -3.13 -0.92
N VAL A 10 25.12 -3.00 -0.84
CA VAL A 10 24.30 -2.44 -1.92
C VAL A 10 24.57 -0.94 -1.98
N ARG A 11 25.31 -0.49 -3.00
CA ARG A 11 25.61 0.93 -3.24
C ARG A 11 24.51 1.58 -4.09
N GLY A 12 23.61 2.30 -3.44
CA GLY A 12 22.76 3.36 -4.03
C GLY A 12 23.08 4.69 -3.35
N GLY A 13 23.34 5.75 -4.12
CA GLY A 13 23.92 7.01 -3.63
C GLY A 13 23.13 7.72 -2.52
N GLY A 14 23.85 8.06 -1.44
CA GLY A 14 23.36 8.84 -0.30
C GLY A 14 23.55 8.13 1.05
N GLY A 15 24.79 7.94 1.50
CA GLY A 15 25.14 7.26 2.75
C GLY A 15 24.72 5.79 2.77
N SER A 16 25.68 4.86 2.66
CA SER A 16 25.33 3.44 2.75
C SER A 16 24.88 3.09 4.17
N TYR A 17 23.58 2.85 4.36
CA TYR A 17 23.07 2.25 5.58
C TYR A 17 23.66 0.85 5.75
N SER A 18 23.98 0.49 6.98
CA SER A 18 24.36 -0.87 7.34
C SER A 18 23.19 -1.83 7.18
N GLN A 19 23.48 -3.12 7.02
CA GLN A 19 22.45 -4.16 6.94
C GLN A 19 21.54 -4.16 8.18
N ALA A 20 22.10 -3.90 9.37
CA ALA A 20 21.34 -3.82 10.61
C ALA A 20 20.36 -2.64 10.63
N GLU A 21 20.76 -1.46 10.11
CA GLU A 21 19.85 -0.32 9.98
C GLU A 21 18.70 -0.58 9.00
N ILE A 22 18.98 -1.31 7.91
CA ILE A 22 17.96 -1.73 6.94
C ILE A 22 16.98 -2.71 7.58
N GLU A 23 17.49 -3.73 8.26
CA GLU A 23 16.67 -4.76 8.93
C GLU A 23 15.81 -4.15 10.03
N ASN A 24 16.35 -3.25 10.85
CA ASN A 24 15.59 -2.54 11.88
C ASN A 24 14.49 -1.67 11.27
N ALA A 25 14.79 -0.90 10.22
CA ALA A 25 13.80 -0.05 9.58
C ALA A 25 12.64 -0.85 8.96
N LEU A 26 12.95 -2.00 8.35
CA LEU A 26 11.94 -2.92 7.82
C LEU A 26 11.12 -3.56 8.93
N PHE A 27 11.78 -4.07 9.97
CA PHE A 27 11.13 -4.71 11.11
C PHE A 27 10.16 -3.76 11.80
N ASP A 28 10.59 -2.54 12.12
CA ASP A 28 9.75 -1.55 12.80
C ASP A 28 8.60 -1.08 11.92
N TYR A 29 8.83 -0.91 10.62
CA TYR A 29 7.76 -0.56 9.70
C TYR A 29 6.67 -1.64 9.69
N VAL A 30 7.05 -2.91 9.50
CA VAL A 30 6.10 -4.03 9.42
C VAL A 30 5.42 -4.30 10.77
N ASN A 31 6.14 -4.18 11.89
CA ASN A 31 5.67 -4.66 13.20
C ASN A 31 5.10 -3.59 14.14
N GLY A 32 4.79 -2.37 13.67
CA GLY A 32 4.01 -1.45 14.50
C GLY A 32 4.07 0.02 14.14
N TYR A 33 5.09 0.47 13.41
CA TYR A 33 5.29 1.89 13.14
C TYR A 33 4.79 2.34 11.76
N SER A 34 4.28 1.43 10.92
CA SER A 34 3.71 1.78 9.61
C SER A 34 2.56 2.80 9.71
N SER A 35 1.71 2.68 10.72
CA SER A 35 0.57 3.61 10.91
C SER A 35 1.04 5.02 11.23
N GLU A 36 1.96 5.17 12.18
CA GLU A 36 2.52 6.47 12.58
C GLU A 36 3.34 7.11 11.47
N MET A 37 4.24 6.35 10.84
CA MET A 37 5.07 6.85 9.73
C MET A 37 4.21 7.26 8.54
N ASN A 38 3.26 6.44 8.13
CA ASN A 38 2.38 6.78 7.00
C ASN A 38 1.38 7.88 7.35
N GLY A 39 0.92 7.94 8.60
CA GLY A 39 0.10 9.03 9.13
C GLY A 39 0.84 10.37 9.00
N TRP A 40 2.07 10.43 9.50
CA TRP A 40 2.93 11.61 9.39
C TRP A 40 3.23 11.96 7.92
N LEU A 41 3.55 10.98 7.07
CA LEU A 41 3.80 11.23 5.64
C LEU A 41 2.57 11.81 4.91
N ARG A 42 1.36 11.45 5.34
CA ARG A 42 0.10 11.95 4.75
C ARG A 42 -0.29 13.33 5.28
N SER A 43 -0.16 13.51 6.60
CA SER A 43 -0.56 14.69 7.36
C SER A 43 0.45 15.05 8.46
N PRO A 44 1.59 15.69 8.14
CA PRO A 44 2.65 15.95 9.12
C PRO A 44 2.22 16.82 10.32
N ALA A 45 1.15 17.60 10.17
CA ALA A 45 0.61 18.45 11.24
C ALA A 45 -0.16 17.66 12.31
N ASP A 46 -0.65 16.47 11.98
CA ASP A 46 -1.53 15.67 12.85
C ASP A 46 -0.75 14.58 13.63
N TYR A 47 0.55 14.45 13.36
CA TYR A 47 1.40 13.40 13.93
C TYR A 47 2.73 13.99 14.43
N SER A 48 3.17 13.55 15.59
CA SER A 48 4.55 13.75 16.04
C SER A 48 5.33 12.48 15.73
N LEU A 49 6.49 12.60 15.10
CA LEU A 49 7.32 11.46 14.72
C LEU A 49 8.60 11.46 15.55
N THR A 50 9.04 10.29 16.02
CA THR A 50 10.34 10.18 16.71
C THR A 50 11.51 10.44 15.74
N PRO A 51 12.71 10.84 16.22
CA PRO A 51 13.91 10.93 15.39
C PRO A 51 14.24 9.61 14.67
N GLU A 52 14.01 8.49 15.34
CA GLU A 52 14.21 7.14 14.83
C GLU A 52 13.26 6.82 13.67
N SER A 53 11.95 7.03 13.83
CA SER A 53 10.98 6.84 12.74
C SER A 53 11.25 7.75 11.54
N ARG A 54 11.74 8.98 11.76
CA ARG A 54 12.24 9.83 10.66
C ARG A 54 13.43 9.23 9.94
N GLN A 55 14.33 8.58 10.67
CA GLN A 55 15.47 7.89 10.08
C GLN A 55 15.03 6.65 9.30
N HIS A 56 14.10 5.85 9.83
CA HIS A 56 13.52 4.70 9.13
C HIS A 56 12.88 5.11 7.80
N ILE A 57 12.16 6.23 7.74
CA ILE A 57 11.64 6.75 6.46
C ILE A 57 12.76 6.98 5.44
N LYS A 58 13.91 7.54 5.85
CA LYS A 58 15.05 7.78 4.94
C LYS A 58 15.69 6.47 4.47
N VAL A 59 15.83 5.49 5.38
CA VAL A 59 16.31 4.15 5.05
C VAL A 59 15.39 3.50 4.02
N LEU A 60 14.08 3.46 4.29
CA LEU A 60 13.08 2.90 3.37
C LEU A 60 13.10 3.59 2.00
N ASP A 61 13.21 4.92 1.95
CA ASP A 61 13.34 5.67 0.69
C ASP A 61 14.57 5.27 -0.13
N SER A 62 15.66 4.90 0.54
CA SER A 62 16.92 4.51 -0.11
C SER A 62 16.88 3.08 -0.65
N ILE A 63 16.17 2.16 0.02
CA ILE A 63 16.15 0.73 -0.34
C ILE A 63 14.99 0.34 -1.25
N LEU A 64 13.86 1.07 -1.23
CA LEU A 64 12.68 0.78 -2.06
C LEU A 64 12.86 1.31 -3.49
N THR A 65 13.93 0.88 -4.15
CA THR A 65 14.34 1.29 -5.51
C THR A 65 14.30 0.13 -6.51
N GLY A 66 14.09 -1.10 -6.02
CA GLY A 66 13.93 -2.31 -6.81
C GLY A 66 12.70 -2.25 -7.70
N ASN A 67 12.77 -2.93 -8.85
CA ASN A 67 11.60 -3.11 -9.70
C ASN A 67 10.68 -4.18 -9.09
N ILE A 68 9.38 -3.94 -9.15
CA ILE A 68 8.38 -4.95 -8.80
C ILE A 68 8.16 -5.87 -10.00
N ALA A 69 8.36 -7.17 -9.81
CA ALA A 69 8.17 -8.19 -10.86
C ALA A 69 6.76 -8.80 -10.84
N ASN A 70 5.99 -8.60 -9.77
CA ASN A 70 4.64 -9.14 -9.61
C ASN A 70 3.67 -8.49 -10.60
N GLU A 71 2.82 -9.31 -11.23
CA GLU A 71 1.80 -8.84 -12.17
C GLU A 71 0.63 -8.13 -11.46
N THR A 72 0.30 -8.56 -10.26
CA THR A 72 -0.80 -8.01 -9.46
C THR A 72 -0.43 -8.04 -7.98
N LEU A 73 -0.83 -6.99 -7.26
CA LEU A 73 -0.74 -6.86 -5.82
C LEU A 73 -2.11 -6.48 -5.24
N TYR A 74 -2.35 -6.84 -4.00
CA TYR A 74 -3.62 -6.63 -3.32
C TYR A 74 -3.44 -5.82 -2.05
N ARG A 75 -4.39 -4.94 -1.76
CA ARG A 75 -4.42 -4.19 -0.50
C ARG A 75 -5.85 -3.94 -0.07
N LYS A 76 -6.19 -4.36 1.14
CA LYS A 76 -7.41 -3.90 1.82
C LYS A 76 -7.19 -2.52 2.38
N THR A 77 -8.13 -1.63 2.13
CA THR A 77 -8.10 -0.24 2.62
C THR A 77 -9.50 0.29 2.80
N GLU A 78 -9.63 1.49 3.35
CA GLU A 78 -10.94 2.14 3.50
C GLU A 78 -11.37 2.80 2.20
N ALA A 79 -12.68 2.78 1.91
CA ALA A 79 -13.30 3.43 0.76
C ALA A 79 -12.89 4.92 0.61
N LYS A 80 -12.60 5.59 1.74
CA LYS A 80 -12.19 7.01 1.74
C LYS A 80 -10.95 7.31 0.91
N SER A 81 -10.08 6.32 0.71
CA SER A 81 -8.86 6.45 -0.10
C SER A 81 -9.16 6.66 -1.58
N ILE A 82 -10.32 6.21 -2.08
CA ILE A 82 -10.73 6.29 -3.48
C ILE A 82 -11.92 7.23 -3.66
N PHE A 83 -12.93 7.10 -2.81
CA PHE A 83 -14.21 7.80 -2.96
C PHE A 83 -14.32 9.06 -2.09
N GLY A 84 -13.33 9.35 -1.25
CA GLY A 84 -13.42 10.40 -0.24
C GLY A 84 -14.33 10.00 0.94
N TYR A 85 -14.58 10.92 1.86
CA TYR A 85 -15.43 10.62 3.03
C TYR A 85 -16.84 10.21 2.60
N MET A 86 -17.31 9.09 3.17
CA MET A 86 -18.65 8.55 2.93
C MET A 86 -19.32 8.24 4.26
N SER A 87 -20.63 8.51 4.36
CA SER A 87 -21.43 8.00 5.47
C SER A 87 -21.52 6.46 5.40
N GLN A 88 -21.94 5.80 6.50
CA GLN A 88 -22.20 4.35 6.45
C GLN A 88 -23.29 4.03 5.42
N SER A 89 -24.38 4.80 5.40
CA SER A 89 -25.46 4.62 4.43
C SER A 89 -25.00 4.75 2.98
N ASP A 90 -24.09 5.68 2.67
CA ASP A 90 -23.57 5.82 1.31
C ASP A 90 -22.65 4.68 0.92
N TYR A 91 -21.85 4.18 1.87
CA TYR A 91 -21.04 2.99 1.67
C TYR A 91 -21.92 1.75 1.44
N ASP A 92 -22.97 1.54 2.24
CA ASP A 92 -23.88 0.40 2.10
C ASP A 92 -24.57 0.44 0.73
N LYS A 93 -25.03 1.61 0.27
CA LYS A 93 -25.59 1.79 -1.07
C LYS A 93 -24.57 1.52 -2.18
N LEU A 94 -23.31 1.90 -1.98
CA LEU A 94 -22.24 1.58 -2.92
C LEU A 94 -21.99 0.07 -2.95
N TRP A 95 -21.93 -0.57 -1.79
CA TRP A 95 -21.72 -2.00 -1.65
C TRP A 95 -22.86 -2.79 -2.28
N MET A 96 -24.12 -2.51 -1.95
CA MET A 96 -25.29 -3.15 -2.57
C MET A 96 -25.30 -2.97 -4.09
N HIS A 97 -24.87 -1.81 -4.58
CA HIS A 97 -24.80 -1.55 -6.01
C HIS A 97 -23.72 -2.37 -6.71
N VAL A 98 -22.54 -2.46 -6.10
CA VAL A 98 -21.34 -3.05 -6.70
C VAL A 98 -21.29 -4.56 -6.51
N VAL A 99 -21.73 -5.05 -5.35
CA VAL A 99 -21.61 -6.45 -4.93
C VAL A 99 -22.91 -7.21 -5.19
N ASP A 100 -24.06 -6.67 -4.78
CA ASP A 100 -25.36 -7.34 -5.02
C ASP A 100 -25.99 -7.00 -6.39
N GLY A 101 -25.49 -5.96 -7.06
CA GLY A 101 -26.04 -5.49 -8.34
C GLY A 101 -27.32 -4.64 -8.21
N THR A 102 -27.64 -4.13 -7.01
CA THR A 102 -28.81 -3.28 -6.80
C THR A 102 -28.64 -1.92 -7.49
N ALA A 103 -29.49 -1.59 -8.46
CA ALA A 103 -29.36 -0.33 -9.20
C ALA A 103 -29.44 0.89 -8.27
N ASN A 104 -28.41 1.76 -8.32
CA ASN A 104 -28.38 2.99 -7.54
C ASN A 104 -27.66 4.11 -8.32
N GLY A 105 -28.40 5.13 -8.75
CA GLY A 105 -27.87 6.22 -9.56
C GLY A 105 -26.81 7.07 -8.85
N THR A 106 -26.87 7.19 -7.52
CA THR A 106 -25.85 7.89 -6.72
C THR A 106 -24.54 7.10 -6.70
N SER A 107 -24.61 5.78 -6.45
CA SER A 107 -23.46 4.88 -6.50
C SER A 107 -22.81 4.87 -7.90
N GLN A 108 -23.62 4.86 -8.96
CA GLN A 108 -23.14 4.93 -10.33
C GLN A 108 -22.38 6.24 -10.61
N LYS A 109 -22.89 7.38 -10.13
CA LYS A 109 -22.20 8.68 -10.22
C LYS A 109 -20.91 8.71 -9.41
N ALA A 110 -20.89 8.11 -8.21
CA ALA A 110 -19.69 8.01 -7.39
C ALA A 110 -18.59 7.20 -8.10
N ILE A 111 -18.94 6.06 -8.71
CA ILE A 111 -18.01 5.24 -9.50
C ILE A 111 -17.50 6.02 -10.72
N ALA A 112 -18.39 6.65 -11.49
CA ALA A 112 -18.00 7.46 -12.63
C ALA A 112 -17.10 8.65 -12.25
N GLY A 113 -17.27 9.19 -11.03
CA GLY A 113 -16.46 10.28 -10.50
C GLY A 113 -15.01 9.89 -10.21
N VAL A 114 -14.75 8.62 -9.87
CA VAL A 114 -13.39 8.13 -9.53
C VAL A 114 -12.71 7.40 -10.68
N VAL A 115 -13.45 6.73 -11.57
CA VAL A 115 -12.86 5.99 -12.69
C VAL A 115 -12.11 6.95 -13.62
N GLY A 116 -10.87 6.59 -13.96
CA GLY A 116 -9.96 7.40 -14.76
C GLY A 116 -9.24 8.50 -13.98
N LYS A 117 -9.64 8.80 -12.74
CA LYS A 117 -8.92 9.74 -11.87
C LYS A 117 -7.63 9.13 -11.34
N THR A 118 -6.72 10.02 -10.96
CA THR A 118 -5.44 9.67 -10.38
C THR A 118 -5.37 10.12 -8.94
N PHE A 119 -4.74 9.31 -8.09
CA PHE A 119 -4.40 9.68 -6.71
C PHE A 119 -2.93 9.39 -6.43
N LYS A 120 -2.41 9.97 -5.34
CA LYS A 120 -1.03 9.81 -4.90
C LYS A 120 -1.02 9.33 -3.45
N GLU A 121 -0.40 8.19 -3.21
CA GLU A 121 -0.11 7.73 -1.84
C GLU A 121 1.18 8.39 -1.37
N LYS A 122 1.08 9.23 -0.33
CA LYS A 122 2.24 9.96 0.23
C LYS A 122 3.07 9.10 1.18
N GLY A 123 2.44 8.11 1.83
CA GLY A 123 3.09 7.08 2.64
C GLY A 123 3.65 5.95 1.78
N PHE A 124 4.29 4.98 2.42
CA PHE A 124 4.58 3.69 1.79
C PHE A 124 3.30 2.85 1.74
N MET A 125 3.24 1.86 0.86
CA MET A 125 2.06 1.01 0.70
C MET A 125 2.41 -0.46 0.82
N SER A 126 2.06 -1.05 1.96
CA SER A 126 2.07 -2.50 2.17
C SER A 126 0.99 -3.15 1.31
N THR A 127 1.37 -4.18 0.59
CA THR A 127 0.47 -4.95 -0.30
C THR A 127 0.79 -6.43 -0.15
N SER A 128 -0.13 -7.31 -0.52
CA SER A 128 0.10 -8.75 -0.57
C SER A 128 0.10 -9.24 -2.02
N LYS A 129 0.84 -10.30 -2.30
CA LYS A 129 0.74 -11.04 -3.57
C LYS A 129 -0.53 -11.89 -3.62
N SER A 130 -1.10 -12.23 -2.47
CA SER A 130 -2.29 -13.06 -2.33
C SER A 130 -3.54 -12.22 -2.06
N ALA A 131 -4.56 -12.44 -2.88
CA ALA A 131 -5.86 -11.81 -2.66
C ALA A 131 -6.52 -12.29 -1.36
N SER A 132 -6.47 -13.58 -1.07
CA SER A 132 -7.14 -14.16 0.11
C SER A 132 -6.54 -13.63 1.41
N ILE A 133 -5.21 -13.55 1.48
CA ILE A 133 -4.50 -13.00 2.64
C ILE A 133 -4.92 -11.55 2.87
N ALA A 134 -4.99 -10.74 1.81
CA ALA A 134 -5.41 -9.35 1.92
C ALA A 134 -6.90 -9.21 2.29
N GLU A 135 -7.77 -10.09 1.81
CA GLU A 135 -9.21 -10.10 2.10
C GLU A 135 -9.51 -10.40 3.57
N ASP A 136 -8.74 -11.30 4.20
CA ASP A 136 -8.93 -11.77 5.58
C ASP A 136 -8.57 -10.74 6.66
N LEU A 137 -7.90 -9.63 6.29
CA LEU A 137 -7.51 -8.58 7.24
C LEU A 137 -8.74 -7.80 7.74
N ASP A 138 -8.96 -7.67 9.04
CA ASP A 138 -10.21 -7.07 9.60
C ASP A 138 -10.07 -5.65 10.17
N PHE A 139 -9.08 -4.87 9.71
CA PHE A 139 -8.79 -3.54 10.30
C PHE A 139 -9.51 -2.36 9.63
N ALA A 140 -10.17 -2.56 8.48
CA ALA A 140 -10.65 -1.46 7.64
C ALA A 140 -12.15 -1.19 7.81
N MET A 141 -12.49 0.02 8.26
CA MET A 141 -13.87 0.50 8.23
C MET A 141 -14.28 0.80 6.78
N LYS A 142 -15.47 0.35 6.36
CA LYS A 142 -15.97 0.52 4.97
C LYS A 142 -14.93 0.00 3.96
N PRO A 143 -14.58 -1.29 4.04
CA PRO A 143 -13.43 -1.84 3.35
C PRO A 143 -13.63 -1.88 1.83
N ILE A 144 -12.56 -1.63 1.10
CA ILE A 144 -12.44 -1.90 -0.33
C ILE A 144 -11.12 -2.64 -0.58
N MET A 145 -11.10 -3.41 -1.66
CA MET A 145 -9.92 -4.12 -2.13
C MET A 145 -9.30 -3.37 -3.30
N LEU A 146 -8.08 -2.86 -3.14
CA LEU A 146 -7.29 -2.43 -4.27
C LEU A 146 -6.66 -3.65 -4.93
N ARG A 147 -6.89 -3.80 -6.23
CA ARG A 147 -6.13 -4.68 -7.10
C ARG A 147 -5.19 -3.82 -7.93
N ILE A 148 -3.93 -3.86 -7.58
CA ILE A 148 -2.89 -2.97 -8.09
C ILE A 148 -2.15 -3.71 -9.20
N ASN A 149 -2.05 -3.10 -10.38
CA ASN A 149 -1.22 -3.57 -11.48
C ASN A 149 0.09 -2.76 -11.49
N PRO A 150 1.21 -3.34 -11.01
CA PRO A 150 2.50 -2.68 -11.08
C PRO A 150 2.95 -2.62 -12.55
N ASN A 151 3.56 -1.50 -12.94
CA ASN A 151 4.24 -1.40 -14.24
C ASN A 151 5.75 -1.37 -14.03
N LYS A 152 6.54 -1.27 -15.12
CA LYS A 152 8.02 -1.19 -15.05
C LYS A 152 8.56 0.00 -14.24
N ARG A 153 7.74 0.99 -13.90
CA ARG A 153 8.09 2.14 -13.06
C ARG A 153 7.80 1.91 -11.59
N ALA A 154 7.03 0.87 -11.24
CA ALA A 154 6.74 0.53 -9.86
C ALA A 154 8.03 0.21 -9.11
N LYS A 155 8.23 0.91 -8.00
CA LYS A 155 9.39 0.75 -7.12
C LYS A 155 8.95 0.22 -5.77
N GLY A 156 9.72 -0.72 -5.24
CA GLY A 156 9.46 -1.31 -3.94
C GLY A 156 10.39 -2.46 -3.65
N MET A 157 10.00 -3.28 -2.67
CA MET A 157 10.74 -4.45 -2.25
C MET A 157 9.77 -5.56 -1.85
N ASP A 158 10.14 -6.78 -2.23
CA ASP A 158 9.51 -7.99 -1.77
C ASP A 158 10.01 -8.31 -0.36
N LEU A 159 9.09 -8.38 0.60
CA LEU A 159 9.37 -8.56 2.01
C LEU A 159 9.10 -9.99 2.50
N ASP A 160 8.94 -10.99 1.63
CA ASP A 160 8.68 -12.38 2.05
C ASP A 160 9.68 -12.94 3.09
N LYS A 161 10.91 -12.42 3.11
CA LYS A 161 11.94 -12.81 4.08
C LYS A 161 11.85 -12.06 5.42
N HIS A 162 11.02 -11.03 5.49
CA HIS A 162 10.88 -10.09 6.60
C HIS A 162 9.46 -10.03 7.17
N SER A 163 8.44 -10.49 6.43
CA SER A 163 7.05 -10.65 6.86
C SER A 163 6.68 -12.13 6.91
N ILE A 164 6.26 -12.66 8.07
CA ILE A 164 5.82 -14.05 8.17
C ILE A 164 4.35 -14.13 7.70
N GLY A 165 4.11 -14.78 6.57
CA GLY A 165 2.78 -15.21 6.15
C GLY A 165 1.91 -14.19 5.41
N GLU A 166 2.36 -12.95 5.21
CA GLU A 166 1.57 -11.92 4.51
C GLU A 166 1.88 -11.79 3.01
N GLU A 167 2.91 -12.49 2.52
CA GLU A 167 3.44 -12.36 1.16
C GLU A 167 3.65 -10.90 0.75
N GLU A 168 4.22 -10.11 1.67
CA GLU A 168 4.19 -8.66 1.58
C GLU A 168 5.12 -8.13 0.49
N VAL A 169 4.61 -7.21 -0.32
CA VAL A 169 5.40 -6.31 -1.17
C VAL A 169 5.16 -4.90 -0.69
N LEU A 170 6.24 -4.23 -0.29
CA LEU A 170 6.19 -2.83 0.14
C LEU A 170 6.50 -1.92 -1.04
N LEU A 171 5.52 -1.12 -1.44
CA LEU A 171 5.67 -0.12 -2.50
C LEU A 171 6.22 1.19 -1.96
N ARG A 172 7.08 1.82 -2.76
CA ARG A 172 7.68 3.12 -2.46
C ARG A 172 6.60 4.19 -2.28
N ARG A 173 6.88 5.13 -1.38
CA ARG A 173 6.02 6.30 -1.19
C ARG A 173 6.00 7.26 -2.38
N ASN A 174 5.03 8.16 -2.36
CA ASN A 174 4.73 9.10 -3.46
C ASN A 174 4.32 8.43 -4.77
N THR A 175 3.92 7.15 -4.73
CA THR A 175 3.45 6.42 -5.90
C THR A 175 2.11 6.98 -6.35
N ARG A 176 1.97 7.14 -7.67
CA ARG A 176 0.75 7.60 -8.31
C ARG A 176 0.01 6.41 -8.91
N TYR A 177 -1.30 6.45 -8.77
CA TYR A 177 -2.21 5.40 -9.21
C TYR A 177 -3.30 6.01 -10.06
N LYS A 178 -3.80 5.26 -11.04
CA LYS A 178 -4.98 5.59 -11.83
C LYS A 178 -6.06 4.55 -11.59
N VAL A 179 -7.26 4.97 -11.20
CA VAL A 179 -8.41 4.09 -11.05
C VAL A 179 -8.89 3.65 -12.44
N LYS A 180 -9.05 2.35 -12.63
CA LYS A 180 -9.43 1.74 -13.90
C LYS A 180 -10.85 1.23 -13.89
N LYS A 181 -11.23 0.54 -12.81
CA LYS A 181 -12.53 -0.12 -12.70
C LYS A 181 -12.91 -0.26 -11.23
N VAL A 182 -14.21 -0.26 -10.97
CA VAL A 182 -14.81 -0.64 -9.69
C VAL A 182 -15.77 -1.79 -9.96
N TYR A 183 -15.74 -2.86 -9.17
CA TYR A 183 -16.58 -4.05 -9.36
C TYR A 183 -16.70 -4.87 -8.07
N GLY A 184 -17.72 -5.71 -7.97
CA GLY A 184 -17.89 -6.63 -6.83
C GLY A 184 -17.18 -7.97 -7.08
N LYS A 185 -16.53 -8.51 -6.06
CA LYS A 185 -15.97 -9.87 -6.06
C LYS A 185 -15.84 -10.37 -4.62
N ALA A 186 -16.22 -11.63 -4.37
CA ALA A 186 -16.08 -12.29 -3.07
C ALA A 186 -16.63 -11.45 -1.90
N GLY A 187 -17.81 -10.84 -2.06
CA GLY A 187 -18.43 -9.99 -1.03
C GLY A 187 -17.77 -8.62 -0.81
N ASN A 188 -16.73 -8.29 -1.59
CA ASN A 188 -15.97 -7.05 -1.45
C ASN A 188 -16.13 -6.14 -2.66
N ILE A 189 -16.04 -4.82 -2.43
CA ILE A 189 -15.85 -3.83 -3.50
C ILE A 189 -14.37 -3.86 -3.90
N TYR A 190 -14.10 -4.26 -5.13
CA TYR A 190 -12.78 -4.21 -5.74
C TYR A 190 -12.60 -2.94 -6.58
N VAL A 191 -11.39 -2.39 -6.54
CA VAL A 191 -10.95 -1.27 -7.35
C VAL A 191 -9.64 -1.65 -8.06
N ASP A 192 -9.71 -1.81 -9.38
CA ASP A 192 -8.51 -1.99 -10.20
C ASP A 192 -7.79 -0.65 -10.33
N VAL A 193 -6.49 -0.63 -10.05
CA VAL A 193 -5.63 0.55 -10.18
C VAL A 193 -4.33 0.22 -10.89
N ASP A 194 -3.88 1.12 -11.77
CA ASP A 194 -2.57 1.02 -12.42
C ASP A 194 -1.60 2.01 -11.74
N ILE A 195 -0.36 1.59 -11.49
CA ILE A 195 0.72 2.54 -11.16
C ILE A 195 1.06 3.35 -12.43
N ILE A 196 1.31 4.67 -12.30
CA ILE A 196 1.58 5.57 -13.44
C ILE A 196 2.86 6.41 -13.30
#